data_AF-A0A2V3JEG4-F1
#
_entry.id   AF-A0A2V3JEG4-F1
#
_cell.length_a   1.000
_cell.length_b   1.000
_cell.length_c   1.000
_cell.angle_alpha   90.00
_cell.angle_beta   90.00
_cell.angle_gamma   90.00
#
_symmetry.space_group_name_H-M   'P 1'
#
loop_
_entity.id
_entity.type
_entity.pdbx_description
1 polymer ?
#
loop_
_entity_poly.entity_id
_entity_poly.type
_entity_poly.pdbx_seq_one_letter_code
_entity_poly.pdbx_strand_id
1 'polypeptide(L)'
;MMRCIFQNTYLVNRALKRFTKWKEVKIRMKNDMWKKKRPGVAVLYTALFLLFVSFLTLSASASASASETTVSISDAFMKPDETAVTSIMINNVSYLGAADISLAFDPSVVHVVSAANSDFDLFDAVIDNSTGSVKAVGADFGDGLYGDVKFADITLKAVGNHGETSALNLSINVLKEAGPDETTIPAAVDNGTAFINFPPVAIAFSAHRYNNVGSYYPCQTIFNASASYDPDGDAITSYTWDFGDTHSGEGPAIEHAYSSCKWNGTGYEPFNVSLTVKDDGGLANTAIIQVNVYIAGDATGDGRVNILDAVIVGREWGEKCTCGNFCWEGQDRADRGDLNNDCIVNILDAVIIGANWGNIAW
;
A
#
# COMPACT_ATOMS: atom_id res chain seq x y z
N MET A 1 36.71 48.03 28.85
CA MET A 1 35.45 47.96 28.09
C MET A 1 35.45 48.95 26.92
N MET A 2 36.37 48.80 25.94
CA MET A 2 36.34 49.58 24.67
C MET A 2 37.32 49.04 23.60
N ARG A 3 37.56 47.71 23.56
CA ARG A 3 38.43 47.09 22.53
C ARG A 3 37.90 45.78 21.91
N CYS A 4 36.64 45.41 22.15
CA CYS A 4 36.05 44.18 21.57
C CYS A 4 34.97 44.43 20.50
N ILE A 5 34.66 45.68 20.14
CA ILE A 5 33.58 46.02 19.20
C ILE A 5 34.08 46.29 17.76
N PHE A 6 35.40 46.37 17.53
CA PHE A 6 35.95 46.73 16.21
C PHE A 6 36.38 45.57 15.30
N GLN A 7 36.29 44.30 15.73
CA GLN A 7 36.62 43.15 14.88
C GLN A 7 35.41 42.51 14.18
N ASN A 8 34.18 42.77 14.64
CA ASN A 8 32.99 42.11 14.08
C ASN A 8 32.42 42.83 12.84
N THR A 9 32.68 44.13 12.67
CA THR A 9 32.23 44.91 11.49
C THR A 9 33.10 44.72 10.26
N TYR A 10 34.33 44.19 10.40
CA TYR A 10 35.26 44.00 9.29
C TYR A 10 35.06 42.67 8.54
N LEU A 11 34.59 41.63 9.23
CA LEU A 11 34.32 40.30 8.64
C LEU A 11 32.98 40.28 7.87
N VAL A 12 31.94 40.95 8.39
CA VAL A 12 30.63 41.05 7.73
C VAL A 12 30.72 41.84 6.41
N ASN A 13 31.51 42.92 6.37
CA ASN A 13 31.71 43.72 5.15
C ASN A 13 32.52 43.00 4.06
N ARG A 14 33.34 41.99 4.42
CA ARG A 14 34.13 41.20 3.45
C ARG A 14 33.29 40.09 2.80
N ALA A 15 32.28 39.57 3.50
CA ALA A 15 31.31 38.61 2.97
C ALA A 15 30.30 39.27 2.02
N LEU A 16 29.78 40.46 2.37
CA LEU A 16 28.86 41.23 1.51
C LEU A 16 29.49 41.68 0.18
N LYS A 17 30.78 42.02 0.15
CA LYS A 17 31.52 42.35 -1.10
C LYS A 17 31.80 41.15 -2.01
N ARG A 18 31.79 39.92 -1.49
CA ARG A 18 31.91 38.68 -2.31
C ARG A 18 30.57 38.28 -2.94
N PHE A 19 29.45 38.57 -2.27
CA PHE A 19 28.10 38.27 -2.76
C PHE A 19 27.64 39.19 -3.92
N THR A 20 28.00 40.48 -3.89
CA THR A 20 27.66 41.41 -4.99
C THR A 20 28.43 41.12 -6.28
N LYS A 21 29.68 40.66 -6.18
CA LYS A 21 30.51 40.29 -7.34
C LYS A 21 30.03 39.03 -8.07
N TRP A 22 29.30 38.13 -7.39
CA TRP A 22 28.73 36.90 -7.99
C TRP A 22 27.41 37.15 -8.74
N LYS A 23 26.59 38.11 -8.28
CA LYS A 23 25.35 38.50 -8.98
C LYS A 23 25.63 39.16 -10.35
N GLU A 24 26.71 39.92 -10.50
CA GLU A 24 27.08 40.54 -11.78
C GLU A 24 27.60 39.54 -12.83
N VAL A 25 28.28 38.46 -12.42
CA VAL A 25 28.81 37.43 -13.34
C VAL A 25 27.68 36.59 -13.95
N LYS A 26 26.63 36.28 -13.17
CA LYS A 26 25.49 35.47 -13.63
C LYS A 26 24.58 36.22 -14.62
N ILE A 27 24.51 37.56 -14.51
CA ILE A 27 23.75 38.41 -15.44
C ILE A 27 24.51 38.60 -16.78
N ARG A 28 25.85 38.61 -16.75
CA ARG A 28 26.67 38.73 -17.98
C ARG A 28 26.63 37.46 -18.85
N MET A 29 26.54 36.27 -18.24
CA MET A 29 26.47 35.00 -18.98
C MET A 29 25.12 34.76 -19.68
N LYS A 30 24.00 35.26 -19.14
CA LYS A 30 22.68 35.12 -19.79
C LYS A 30 22.51 36.01 -21.03
N ASN A 31 23.18 37.17 -21.08
CA ASN A 31 23.07 38.11 -22.19
C ASN A 31 23.92 37.76 -23.42
N ASP A 32 25.01 36.99 -23.25
CA ASP A 32 25.86 36.56 -24.38
C ASP A 32 25.30 35.33 -25.13
N MET A 33 24.33 34.60 -24.56
CA MET A 33 23.70 33.44 -25.22
C MET A 33 22.54 33.80 -26.16
N TRP A 34 22.13 35.08 -26.24
CA TRP A 34 20.99 35.53 -27.05
C TRP A 34 21.37 36.21 -28.38
N LYS A 35 22.64 36.13 -28.81
CA LYS A 35 23.14 36.85 -30.01
C LYS A 35 23.70 36.00 -31.15
N LYS A 36 23.54 34.67 -31.19
CA LYS A 36 24.02 33.90 -32.36
C LYS A 36 23.05 32.84 -32.86
N LYS A 37 22.68 33.05 -34.14
CA LYS A 37 22.14 32.13 -35.15
C LYS A 37 20.63 31.90 -35.18
N ARG A 38 19.99 32.47 -36.21
CA ARG A 38 19.49 31.74 -37.40
C ARG A 38 19.21 32.71 -38.56
N PRO A 39 19.62 32.39 -39.81
CA PRO A 39 19.22 33.15 -40.99
C PRO A 39 17.84 32.68 -41.48
N GLY A 40 17.14 33.58 -42.16
CA GLY A 40 15.76 33.38 -42.61
C GLY A 40 15.60 32.55 -43.87
N VAL A 41 14.35 32.42 -44.29
CA VAL A 41 13.80 32.58 -45.65
C VAL A 41 12.28 32.44 -45.48
N ALA A 42 11.55 33.50 -45.83
CA ALA A 42 10.10 33.51 -45.90
C ALA A 42 9.68 33.13 -47.31
N VAL A 43 8.73 32.20 -47.44
CA VAL A 43 8.01 31.94 -48.69
C VAL A 43 6.50 31.90 -48.36
N LEU A 44 5.75 32.64 -49.17
CA LEU A 44 4.30 32.85 -49.18
C LEU A 44 3.48 31.54 -49.20
N TYR A 45 2.23 31.56 -48.72
CA TYR A 45 0.99 31.47 -49.55
C TYR A 45 -0.29 31.36 -48.68
N THR A 46 -1.15 32.38 -48.83
CA THR A 46 -2.63 32.40 -49.01
C THR A 46 -3.60 31.41 -48.33
N ALA A 47 -4.72 32.02 -47.91
CA ALA A 47 -6.13 31.55 -47.94
C ALA A 47 -6.65 30.68 -46.77
N LEU A 48 -7.51 31.31 -45.96
CA LEU A 48 -8.35 30.68 -44.95
C LEU A 48 -9.63 30.16 -45.64
N PHE A 49 -9.84 28.84 -45.65
CA PHE A 49 -11.05 28.19 -46.15
C PHE A 49 -11.81 27.57 -44.96
N LEU A 50 -13.11 27.85 -44.90
CA LEU A 50 -14.09 27.28 -43.96
C LEU A 50 -14.13 25.76 -44.09
N LEU A 51 -14.13 25.04 -42.96
CA LEU A 51 -14.62 23.66 -42.90
C LEU A 51 -15.27 23.38 -41.54
N PHE A 52 -16.60 23.30 -41.57
CA PHE A 52 -17.46 22.64 -40.60
C PHE A 52 -16.96 21.21 -40.36
N VAL A 53 -16.63 20.86 -39.12
CA VAL A 53 -16.56 19.46 -38.70
C VAL A 53 -17.48 19.30 -37.50
N SER A 54 -18.64 18.73 -37.79
CA SER A 54 -19.62 18.24 -36.85
C SER A 54 -18.96 17.19 -35.94
N PHE A 55 -18.80 17.51 -34.66
CA PHE A 55 -18.33 16.56 -33.65
C PHE A 55 -19.51 15.65 -33.29
N LEU A 56 -19.63 14.52 -34.00
CA LEU A 56 -20.52 13.43 -33.60
C LEU A 56 -19.80 12.66 -32.48
N THR A 57 -20.16 12.91 -31.23
CA THR A 57 -19.67 12.14 -30.10
C THR A 57 -20.26 10.73 -30.15
N LEU A 58 -19.47 9.78 -30.63
CA LEU A 58 -19.73 8.37 -30.43
C LEU A 58 -19.45 8.08 -28.95
N SER A 59 -20.47 8.21 -28.10
CA SER A 59 -20.42 7.71 -26.74
C SER A 59 -20.32 6.19 -26.82
N ALA A 60 -19.12 5.66 -26.65
CA ALA A 60 -18.93 4.27 -26.28
C ALA A 60 -19.60 4.11 -24.91
N SER A 61 -20.82 3.57 -24.91
CA SER A 61 -21.38 2.97 -23.72
C SER A 61 -20.43 1.85 -23.33
N ALA A 62 -19.59 2.10 -22.32
CA ALA A 62 -19.00 1.02 -21.54
C ALA A 62 -20.18 0.21 -21.04
N SER A 63 -20.42 -0.96 -21.64
CA SER A 63 -21.25 -1.97 -21.00
C SER A 63 -20.60 -2.21 -19.65
N ALA A 64 -21.27 -1.78 -18.58
CA ALA A 64 -20.95 -2.27 -17.25
C ALA A 64 -20.97 -3.79 -17.39
N SER A 65 -19.81 -4.43 -17.23
CA SER A 65 -19.77 -5.87 -17.10
C SER A 65 -20.72 -6.18 -15.96
N ALA A 66 -21.81 -6.89 -16.22
CA ALA A 66 -22.48 -7.57 -15.13
C ALA A 66 -21.39 -8.36 -14.41
N SER A 67 -21.27 -8.18 -13.10
CA SER A 67 -20.36 -9.03 -12.33
C SER A 67 -20.78 -10.48 -12.63
N GLU A 68 -19.82 -11.35 -12.96
CA GLU A 68 -20.14 -12.75 -13.23
C GLU A 68 -20.44 -13.44 -11.90
N THR A 69 -21.42 -14.34 -11.87
CA THR A 69 -21.67 -15.17 -10.69
C THR A 69 -20.46 -16.07 -10.46
N THR A 70 -19.99 -16.15 -9.22
CA THR A 70 -18.80 -16.93 -8.87
C THR A 70 -19.09 -17.82 -7.67
N VAL A 71 -18.83 -19.12 -7.82
CA VAL A 71 -18.84 -20.06 -6.70
C VAL A 71 -17.42 -20.17 -6.15
N SER A 72 -17.20 -19.68 -4.94
CA SER A 72 -15.89 -19.60 -4.33
C SER A 72 -15.79 -20.35 -3.01
N ILE A 73 -14.58 -20.78 -2.64
CA ILE A 73 -14.23 -21.24 -1.30
C ILE A 73 -12.92 -20.56 -0.88
N SER A 74 -12.90 -19.94 0.29
CA SER A 74 -11.69 -19.26 0.78
C SER A 74 -10.65 -20.26 1.29
N ASP A 75 -9.39 -19.82 1.31
CA ASP A 75 -8.31 -20.56 1.98
C ASP A 75 -8.63 -20.80 3.46
N ALA A 76 -8.18 -21.93 3.98
CA ALA A 76 -8.34 -22.30 5.39
C ALA A 76 -6.97 -22.56 6.02
N PHE A 77 -6.72 -22.00 7.19
CA PHE A 77 -5.46 -22.14 7.93
C PHE A 77 -5.72 -22.78 9.28
N MET A 78 -4.94 -23.81 9.63
CA MET A 78 -5.09 -24.53 10.90
C MET A 78 -3.75 -25.10 11.37
N LYS A 79 -3.63 -25.35 12.68
CA LYS A 79 -2.51 -26.13 13.23
C LYS A 79 -2.77 -27.63 13.06
N PRO A 80 -1.73 -28.48 13.20
CA PRO A 80 -1.91 -29.91 13.30
C PRO A 80 -2.95 -30.29 14.34
N ASP A 81 -3.80 -31.27 14.02
CA ASP A 81 -4.92 -31.77 14.83
C ASP A 81 -6.04 -30.76 15.17
N GLU A 82 -5.93 -29.49 14.75
CA GLU A 82 -6.96 -28.47 14.94
C GLU A 82 -7.97 -28.47 13.78
N THR A 83 -9.03 -27.67 13.95
CA THR A 83 -10.08 -27.47 12.96
C THR A 83 -10.14 -26.03 12.49
N ALA A 84 -10.44 -25.83 11.20
CA ALA A 84 -10.77 -24.52 10.64
C ALA A 84 -12.13 -24.58 9.94
N VAL A 85 -12.76 -23.41 9.81
CA VAL A 85 -13.99 -23.25 9.04
C VAL A 85 -13.71 -22.34 7.86
N THR A 86 -14.10 -22.77 6.67
CA THR A 86 -14.18 -21.95 5.46
C THR A 86 -15.58 -22.10 4.86
N SER A 87 -16.02 -21.16 4.04
CA SER A 87 -17.37 -21.17 3.49
C SER A 87 -17.35 -21.25 1.97
N ILE A 88 -18.24 -22.06 1.41
CA ILE A 88 -18.56 -22.03 -0.02
C ILE A 88 -19.59 -20.91 -0.22
N MET A 89 -19.23 -19.91 -1.02
CA MET A 89 -20.07 -18.76 -1.34
C MET A 89 -20.48 -18.81 -2.81
N ILE A 90 -21.74 -18.48 -3.10
CA ILE A 90 -22.24 -18.24 -4.45
C ILE A 90 -22.45 -16.74 -4.56
N ASN A 91 -21.47 -16.04 -5.11
CA ASN A 91 -21.38 -14.58 -5.11
C ASN A 91 -22.08 -13.98 -6.32
N ASN A 92 -22.72 -12.83 -6.11
CA ASN A 92 -23.41 -12.06 -7.14
C ASN A 92 -24.34 -12.94 -8.00
N VAL A 93 -25.23 -13.69 -7.34
CA VAL A 93 -26.25 -14.52 -7.99
C VAL A 93 -27.60 -13.79 -8.01
N SER A 94 -28.51 -14.23 -8.88
CA SER A 94 -29.89 -13.75 -8.91
C SER A 94 -30.82 -14.93 -9.14
N TYR A 95 -31.97 -14.91 -8.47
CA TYR A 95 -33.00 -15.95 -8.58
C TYR A 95 -32.48 -17.36 -8.29
N LEU A 96 -31.48 -17.56 -7.41
CA LEU A 96 -30.91 -18.88 -7.18
C LEU A 96 -31.90 -19.82 -6.50
N GLY A 97 -32.31 -20.89 -7.21
CA GLY A 97 -33.31 -21.86 -6.71
C GLY A 97 -32.73 -23.21 -6.33
N ALA A 98 -31.71 -23.70 -7.05
CA ALA A 98 -31.09 -24.99 -6.77
C ALA A 98 -29.60 -24.99 -7.07
N ALA A 99 -28.83 -25.66 -6.21
CA ALA A 99 -27.41 -25.87 -6.36
C ALA A 99 -27.02 -27.31 -6.03
N ASP A 100 -26.16 -27.91 -6.85
CA ASP A 100 -25.42 -29.16 -6.59
C ASP A 100 -23.95 -28.84 -6.85
N ILE A 101 -23.17 -28.80 -5.77
CA ILE A 101 -21.76 -28.46 -5.80
C ILE A 101 -20.98 -29.57 -5.11
N SER A 102 -19.91 -30.00 -5.76
CA SER A 102 -18.95 -30.94 -5.19
C SER A 102 -17.66 -30.22 -4.80
N LEU A 103 -17.05 -30.66 -3.70
CA LEU A 103 -15.73 -30.23 -3.23
C LEU A 103 -14.82 -31.45 -3.20
N ALA A 104 -13.63 -31.34 -3.79
CA ALA A 104 -12.57 -32.34 -3.72
C ALA A 104 -11.37 -31.81 -2.91
N PHE A 105 -10.78 -32.66 -2.09
CA PHE A 105 -9.64 -32.37 -1.21
C PHE A 105 -8.73 -33.61 -1.08
N ASP A 106 -7.51 -33.43 -0.55
CA ASP A 106 -6.59 -34.52 -0.22
C ASP A 106 -6.91 -35.07 1.18
N PRO A 107 -7.45 -36.30 1.29
CA PRO A 107 -7.82 -36.87 2.58
C PRO A 107 -6.63 -37.26 3.45
N SER A 108 -5.40 -37.28 2.91
CA SER A 108 -4.20 -37.48 3.72
C SER A 108 -3.78 -36.22 4.49
N VAL A 109 -4.29 -35.05 4.09
CA VAL A 109 -3.95 -33.75 4.69
C VAL A 109 -5.10 -33.23 5.54
N VAL A 110 -6.33 -33.22 5.02
CA VAL A 110 -7.51 -32.72 5.76
C VAL A 110 -8.68 -33.68 5.66
N HIS A 111 -9.50 -33.71 6.70
CA HIS A 111 -10.82 -34.33 6.69
C HIS A 111 -11.90 -33.26 6.83
N VAL A 112 -13.03 -33.41 6.13
CA VAL A 112 -14.23 -32.62 6.39
C VAL A 112 -15.01 -33.27 7.53
N VAL A 113 -15.29 -32.48 8.58
CA VAL A 113 -16.04 -32.90 9.76
C VAL A 113 -17.54 -32.60 9.58
N SER A 114 -17.87 -31.48 8.96
CA SER A 114 -19.24 -31.08 8.65
C SER A 114 -19.30 -30.11 7.48
N ALA A 115 -20.41 -30.15 6.75
CA ALA A 115 -20.84 -29.15 5.79
C ALA A 115 -22.27 -28.72 6.22
N ALA A 116 -22.45 -27.47 6.66
CA ALA A 116 -23.70 -27.01 7.28
C ALA A 116 -23.86 -25.49 7.17
N ASN A 117 -24.83 -24.90 7.90
CA ASN A 117 -25.07 -23.45 7.97
C ASN A 117 -25.31 -22.77 6.61
N SER A 118 -26.06 -23.45 5.74
CA SER A 118 -26.50 -22.95 4.44
C SER A 118 -27.58 -21.87 4.56
N ASP A 119 -27.63 -20.95 3.60
CA ASP A 119 -28.71 -19.98 3.44
C ASP A 119 -29.94 -20.56 2.70
N PHE A 120 -29.82 -21.76 2.10
CA PHE A 120 -30.93 -22.44 1.43
C PHE A 120 -31.94 -23.03 2.43
N ASP A 121 -33.23 -23.06 2.06
CA ASP A 121 -34.30 -23.68 2.85
C ASP A 121 -34.05 -25.16 3.14
N LEU A 122 -33.56 -25.89 2.13
CA LEU A 122 -33.13 -27.26 2.24
C LEU A 122 -31.66 -27.35 1.87
N PHE A 123 -30.89 -28.03 2.71
CA PHE A 123 -29.50 -28.35 2.46
C PHE A 123 -29.19 -29.76 2.96
N ASP A 124 -28.46 -30.52 2.15
CA ASP A 124 -27.92 -31.81 2.55
C ASP A 124 -26.52 -32.01 1.96
N ALA A 125 -25.66 -32.73 2.67
CA ALA A 125 -24.29 -32.97 2.27
C ALA A 125 -23.83 -34.37 2.65
N VAL A 126 -23.19 -35.03 1.70
CA VAL A 126 -22.53 -36.32 1.90
C VAL A 126 -21.03 -36.09 1.88
N ILE A 127 -20.37 -36.45 2.98
CA ILE A 127 -18.94 -36.33 3.16
C ILE A 127 -18.32 -37.73 3.04
N ASP A 128 -17.34 -37.88 2.16
CA ASP A 128 -16.54 -39.09 2.00
C ASP A 128 -15.05 -38.74 2.14
N ASN A 129 -14.56 -38.81 3.39
CA ASN A 129 -13.14 -38.63 3.70
C ASN A 129 -12.26 -39.79 3.18
N SER A 130 -12.81 -40.91 2.73
CA SER A 130 -11.99 -41.99 2.15
C SER A 130 -11.56 -41.69 0.72
N THR A 131 -12.39 -40.94 -0.01
CA THR A 131 -12.13 -40.50 -1.39
C THR A 131 -11.75 -39.03 -1.48
N GLY A 132 -11.86 -38.27 -0.39
CA GLY A 132 -11.54 -36.84 -0.36
C GLY A 132 -12.62 -36.00 -1.06
N SER A 133 -13.90 -36.32 -0.86
CA SER A 133 -14.98 -35.62 -1.56
C SER A 133 -16.14 -35.23 -0.64
N VAL A 134 -16.75 -34.08 -0.93
CA VAL A 134 -18.06 -33.68 -0.41
C VAL A 134 -18.97 -33.44 -1.60
N LYS A 135 -20.20 -33.96 -1.53
CA LYS A 135 -21.27 -33.64 -2.46
C LYS A 135 -22.40 -33.02 -1.68
N ALA A 136 -22.78 -31.81 -2.03
CA ALA A 136 -23.82 -31.09 -1.32
C ALA A 136 -24.86 -30.55 -2.30
N VAL A 137 -26.09 -30.49 -1.82
CA VAL A 137 -27.23 -29.97 -2.56
C VAL A 137 -27.96 -28.93 -1.72
N GLY A 138 -28.40 -27.86 -2.37
CA GLY A 138 -29.21 -26.79 -1.79
C GLY A 138 -30.44 -26.54 -2.66
N ALA A 139 -31.60 -26.36 -2.03
CA ALA A 139 -32.83 -25.96 -2.70
C ALA A 139 -33.55 -24.86 -1.92
N ASP A 140 -33.93 -23.81 -2.63
CA ASP A 140 -34.76 -22.71 -2.16
C ASP A 140 -36.19 -22.95 -2.67
N PHE A 141 -37.18 -22.81 -1.79
CA PHE A 141 -38.59 -23.01 -2.17
C PHE A 141 -39.33 -21.69 -2.43
N GLY A 142 -38.62 -20.57 -2.32
CA GLY A 142 -39.13 -19.23 -2.55
C GLY A 142 -39.01 -18.78 -4.01
N ASP A 143 -38.83 -17.47 -4.19
CA ASP A 143 -38.58 -16.82 -5.48
C ASP A 143 -37.09 -16.76 -5.85
N GLY A 144 -36.26 -17.50 -5.12
CA GLY A 144 -34.81 -17.61 -5.32
C GLY A 144 -34.00 -16.64 -4.47
N LEU A 145 -32.75 -17.00 -4.23
CA LEU A 145 -31.80 -16.22 -3.44
C LEU A 145 -31.01 -15.23 -4.32
N TYR A 146 -30.53 -14.13 -3.74
CA TYR A 146 -29.87 -13.03 -4.45
C TYR A 146 -28.61 -12.53 -3.74
N GLY A 147 -27.69 -11.96 -4.52
CA GLY A 147 -26.46 -11.37 -4.01
C GLY A 147 -25.44 -12.45 -3.66
N ASP A 148 -24.81 -12.31 -2.50
CA ASP A 148 -23.83 -13.28 -2.01
C ASP A 148 -24.53 -14.26 -1.08
N VAL A 149 -24.66 -15.50 -1.55
CA VAL A 149 -25.39 -16.57 -0.87
C VAL A 149 -24.41 -17.57 -0.31
N LYS A 150 -24.52 -17.91 0.96
CA LYS A 150 -23.71 -18.96 1.57
C LYS A 150 -24.29 -20.32 1.24
N PHE A 151 -23.53 -21.12 0.52
CA PHE A 151 -23.90 -22.49 0.20
C PHE A 151 -23.68 -23.42 1.39
N ALA A 152 -22.51 -23.34 2.03
CA ALA A 152 -22.22 -24.08 3.26
C ALA A 152 -20.96 -23.56 3.96
N ASP A 153 -20.96 -23.61 5.29
CA ASP A 153 -19.74 -23.66 6.08
C ASP A 153 -19.17 -25.09 6.05
N ILE A 154 -17.91 -25.20 5.64
CA ILE A 154 -17.12 -26.43 5.62
C ILE A 154 -16.16 -26.41 6.81
N THR A 155 -16.39 -27.31 7.77
CA THR A 155 -15.48 -27.51 8.89
C THR A 155 -14.45 -28.56 8.52
N LEU A 156 -13.20 -28.13 8.39
CA LEU A 156 -12.03 -28.95 8.09
C LEU A 156 -11.30 -29.31 9.38
N LYS A 157 -10.72 -30.51 9.43
CA LYS A 157 -9.79 -30.94 10.47
C LYS A 157 -8.47 -31.35 9.84
N ALA A 158 -7.36 -30.85 10.36
CA ALA A 158 -6.03 -31.32 9.99
C ALA A 158 -5.81 -32.77 10.41
N VAL A 159 -5.34 -33.58 9.47
CA VAL A 159 -4.87 -34.96 9.71
C VAL A 159 -3.44 -35.19 9.21
N GLY A 160 -2.95 -34.32 8.34
CA GLY A 160 -1.58 -34.28 7.86
C GLY A 160 -0.62 -33.58 8.83
N ASN A 161 0.60 -33.38 8.35
CA ASN A 161 1.67 -32.73 9.09
C ASN A 161 1.69 -31.21 8.86
N HIS A 162 2.33 -30.48 9.78
CA HIS A 162 2.56 -29.05 9.61
C HIS A 162 3.29 -28.75 8.28
N GLY A 163 2.84 -27.70 7.58
CA GLY A 163 3.32 -27.28 6.27
C GLY A 163 2.70 -28.02 5.07
N GLU A 164 1.94 -29.10 5.30
CA GLU A 164 1.20 -29.77 4.22
C GLU A 164 -0.03 -28.94 3.80
N THR A 165 -0.43 -29.12 2.53
CA THR A 165 -1.55 -28.38 1.94
C THR A 165 -2.47 -29.31 1.14
N SER A 166 -3.74 -28.93 1.07
CA SER A 166 -4.75 -29.60 0.25
C SER A 166 -5.49 -28.57 -0.59
N ALA A 167 -5.47 -28.72 -1.91
CA ALA A 167 -6.37 -27.94 -2.77
C ALA A 167 -7.83 -28.23 -2.41
N LEU A 168 -8.67 -27.19 -2.39
CA LEU A 168 -10.11 -27.26 -2.18
C LEU A 168 -10.80 -26.96 -3.51
N ASN A 169 -10.92 -28.00 -4.35
CA ASN A 169 -11.41 -27.85 -5.71
C ASN A 169 -12.93 -28.02 -5.78
N LEU A 170 -13.62 -26.96 -6.19
CA LEU A 170 -15.06 -26.97 -6.40
C LEU A 170 -15.42 -27.45 -7.81
N SER A 171 -16.61 -28.03 -7.94
CA SER A 171 -17.22 -28.37 -9.22
C SER A 171 -18.72 -28.11 -9.15
N ILE A 172 -19.22 -27.32 -10.08
CA ILE A 172 -20.64 -26.99 -10.18
C ILE A 172 -21.31 -28.06 -11.04
N ASN A 173 -22.12 -28.92 -10.43
CA ASN A 173 -22.90 -29.93 -11.15
C ASN A 173 -24.25 -29.37 -11.60
N VAL A 174 -24.90 -28.59 -10.72
CA VAL A 174 -26.16 -27.90 -10.99
C VAL A 174 -26.10 -26.52 -10.36
N LEU A 175 -26.51 -25.50 -11.10
CA LEU A 175 -26.83 -24.18 -10.57
C LEU A 175 -27.97 -23.60 -11.40
N LYS A 176 -29.15 -23.48 -10.81
CA LYS A 176 -30.38 -23.15 -11.54
C LYS A 176 -31.21 -22.07 -10.87
N GLU A 177 -31.94 -21.33 -11.68
CA GLU A 177 -32.89 -20.32 -11.22
C GLU A 177 -34.11 -20.96 -10.54
N ALA A 178 -34.71 -20.24 -9.60
CA ALA A 178 -36.01 -20.53 -9.03
C ALA A 178 -37.09 -20.18 -10.05
N GLY A 179 -37.85 -21.17 -10.50
CA GLY A 179 -38.89 -20.95 -11.49
C GLY A 179 -39.46 -22.24 -12.07
N PRO A 180 -40.48 -22.11 -12.92
CA PRO A 180 -41.08 -23.24 -13.62
C PRO A 180 -40.17 -23.79 -14.73
N ASP A 181 -39.23 -22.98 -15.22
CA ASP A 181 -38.30 -23.34 -16.27
C ASP A 181 -36.92 -23.69 -15.69
N GLU A 182 -36.26 -24.71 -16.23
CA GLU A 182 -34.93 -25.13 -15.79
C GLU A 182 -33.81 -24.24 -16.37
N THR A 183 -33.78 -22.96 -15.99
CA THR A 183 -32.73 -22.03 -16.43
C THR A 183 -31.45 -22.27 -15.62
N THR A 184 -30.34 -22.56 -16.30
CA THR A 184 -29.02 -22.70 -15.66
C THR A 184 -28.37 -21.33 -15.49
N ILE A 185 -27.78 -21.09 -14.31
CA ILE A 185 -27.02 -19.88 -14.01
C ILE A 185 -25.55 -20.14 -14.38
N PRO A 186 -24.98 -19.42 -15.36
CA PRO A 186 -23.55 -19.51 -15.64
C PRO A 186 -22.75 -18.97 -14.45
N ALA A 187 -21.76 -19.73 -13.99
CA ALA A 187 -20.89 -19.30 -12.92
C ALA A 187 -19.45 -19.77 -13.14
N ALA A 188 -18.51 -18.94 -12.71
CA ALA A 188 -17.10 -19.31 -12.59
C ALA A 188 -16.85 -20.01 -11.23
N VAL A 189 -15.77 -20.78 -11.16
CA VAL A 189 -15.30 -21.40 -9.93
C VAL A 189 -14.03 -20.69 -9.47
N ASP A 190 -13.97 -20.38 -8.18
CA ASP A 190 -12.78 -19.88 -7.49
C ASP A 190 -12.41 -20.82 -6.34
N ASN A 191 -11.30 -21.55 -6.51
CA ASN A 191 -10.88 -22.60 -5.58
C ASN A 191 -10.02 -22.03 -4.45
N GLY A 192 -10.10 -22.66 -3.29
CA GLY A 192 -9.24 -22.36 -2.15
C GLY A 192 -8.21 -23.45 -1.89
N THR A 193 -7.44 -23.28 -0.83
CA THR A 193 -6.46 -24.24 -0.33
C THR A 193 -6.56 -24.33 1.19
N ALA A 194 -6.49 -25.54 1.73
CA ALA A 194 -6.32 -25.77 3.15
C ALA A 194 -4.83 -25.90 3.46
N PHE A 195 -4.36 -25.17 4.48
CA PHE A 195 -2.98 -25.14 4.96
C PHE A 195 -2.93 -25.64 6.40
N ILE A 196 -2.02 -26.55 6.69
CA ILE A 196 -1.65 -26.91 8.07
C ILE A 196 -0.48 -26.02 8.54
N ASN A 197 -0.65 -24.71 8.36
CA ASN A 197 0.28 -23.65 8.73
C ASN A 197 -0.53 -22.35 8.78
N PHE A 198 -0.19 -21.42 9.66
CA PHE A 198 -0.72 -20.04 9.60
C PHE A 198 0.27 -19.14 8.85
N PRO A 199 -0.18 -18.15 8.06
CA PRO A 199 0.74 -17.17 7.53
C PRO A 199 1.31 -16.32 8.68
N PRO A 200 2.54 -15.82 8.54
CA PRO A 200 3.14 -14.98 9.56
C PRO A 200 2.38 -13.66 9.70
N VAL A 201 2.49 -13.02 10.86
CA VAL A 201 1.96 -11.68 11.10
C VAL A 201 3.07 -10.67 10.82
N ALA A 202 2.95 -9.98 9.69
CA ALA A 202 3.82 -8.86 9.34
C ALA A 202 3.52 -7.65 10.24
N ILE A 203 4.53 -7.14 10.94
CA ILE A 203 4.40 -5.93 11.75
C ILE A 203 5.50 -4.97 11.36
N ALA A 204 5.12 -3.88 10.69
CA ALA A 204 6.02 -2.84 10.19
C ALA A 204 5.89 -1.55 11.01
N PHE A 205 7.03 -0.95 11.33
CA PHE A 205 7.09 0.40 11.91
C PHE A 205 8.18 1.23 11.24
N SER A 206 7.97 2.54 11.16
CA SER A 206 8.99 3.54 10.83
C SER A 206 9.30 4.33 12.08
N ALA A 207 10.58 4.67 12.33
CA ALA A 207 10.98 5.52 13.44
C ALA A 207 10.38 6.93 13.35
N HIS A 208 10.19 7.43 12.12
CA HIS A 208 9.63 8.75 11.81
C HIS A 208 8.48 8.63 10.82
N ARG A 209 7.33 9.26 11.12
CA ARG A 209 6.18 9.33 10.19
C ARG A 209 6.34 10.49 9.21
N TYR A 210 7.04 11.54 9.63
CA TYR A 210 7.38 12.68 8.79
C TYR A 210 8.87 12.69 8.51
N ASN A 211 9.23 12.73 7.23
CA ASN A 211 10.60 12.70 6.76
C ASN A 211 10.82 13.86 5.79
N ASN A 212 12.07 14.13 5.48
CA ASN A 212 12.47 15.13 4.50
C ASN A 212 13.30 14.50 3.39
N VAL A 213 13.32 15.14 2.23
CA VAL A 213 14.22 14.73 1.14
C VAL A 213 15.68 14.82 1.60
N GLY A 214 16.33 13.65 1.73
CA GLY A 214 17.66 13.47 2.31
C GLY A 214 18.85 13.74 1.37
N SER A 215 18.61 14.33 0.20
CA SER A 215 19.64 14.48 -0.84
C SER A 215 20.77 15.45 -0.48
N TYR A 216 20.53 16.42 0.41
CA TYR A 216 21.50 17.45 0.79
C TYR A 216 21.78 17.50 2.30
N TYR A 217 20.88 16.97 3.11
CA TYR A 217 20.95 16.93 4.57
C TYR A 217 20.63 15.50 5.00
N PRO A 218 21.31 14.95 6.01
CA PRO A 218 20.95 13.63 6.52
C PRO A 218 19.51 13.67 7.03
N CYS A 219 18.69 12.77 6.50
CA CYS A 219 17.33 12.50 6.97
C CYS A 219 17.08 11.01 6.68
N GLN A 220 17.72 10.17 7.50
CA GLN A 220 17.58 8.73 7.45
C GLN A 220 16.48 8.33 8.42
N THR A 221 15.61 7.42 8.02
CA THR A 221 14.66 6.77 8.93
C THR A 221 14.98 5.29 9.02
N ILE A 222 14.71 4.71 10.19
CA ILE A 222 14.84 3.28 10.43
C ILE A 222 13.46 2.66 10.28
N PHE A 223 13.36 1.66 9.43
CA PHE A 223 12.23 0.75 9.35
C PHE A 223 12.53 -0.50 10.16
N ASN A 224 11.56 -0.98 10.93
CA ASN A 224 11.71 -2.10 11.84
C ASN A 224 10.53 -3.07 11.72
N ALA A 225 10.85 -4.35 11.58
CA ALA A 225 9.97 -5.49 11.46
C ALA A 225 10.19 -6.55 12.55
N SER A 226 11.06 -6.30 13.52
CA SER A 226 11.46 -7.30 14.53
C SER A 226 10.32 -7.77 15.44
N ALA A 227 9.19 -7.07 15.43
CA ALA A 227 7.99 -7.46 16.15
C ALA A 227 7.12 -8.46 15.36
N SER A 228 7.43 -8.71 14.08
CA SER A 228 6.74 -9.72 13.27
C SER A 228 6.96 -11.10 13.87
N TYR A 229 5.95 -11.96 13.80
CA TYR A 229 5.98 -13.30 14.39
C TYR A 229 5.09 -14.25 13.61
N ASP A 230 5.31 -15.56 13.76
CA ASP A 230 4.38 -16.56 13.29
C ASP A 230 3.43 -17.06 14.41
N PRO A 231 2.10 -17.08 14.22
CA PRO A 231 1.14 -17.61 15.20
C PRO A 231 1.31 -19.09 15.60
N ASP A 232 1.93 -19.92 14.78
CA ASP A 232 2.17 -21.33 15.08
C ASP A 232 3.59 -21.65 15.56
N GLY A 233 4.48 -20.66 15.52
CA GLY A 233 5.82 -20.72 16.11
C GLY A 233 6.94 -20.93 15.10
N ASP A 234 6.59 -20.98 13.81
CA ASP A 234 7.52 -21.00 12.69
C ASP A 234 8.50 -19.82 12.68
N ALA A 235 9.69 -20.07 12.13
CA ALA A 235 10.73 -19.07 12.07
C ALA A 235 10.54 -18.17 10.85
N ILE A 236 10.53 -16.85 11.05
CA ILE A 236 10.54 -15.91 9.91
C ILE A 236 11.89 -16.02 9.21
N THR A 237 11.86 -16.45 7.95
CA THR A 237 13.05 -16.67 7.10
C THR A 237 13.39 -15.47 6.25
N SER A 238 12.43 -14.58 5.97
CA SER A 238 12.64 -13.41 5.11
C SER A 238 11.86 -12.17 5.57
N TYR A 239 12.48 -11.01 5.41
CA TYR A 239 11.88 -9.68 5.57
C TYR A 239 12.24 -8.87 4.33
N THR A 240 11.23 -8.48 3.56
CA THR A 240 11.40 -7.71 2.32
C THR A 240 10.62 -6.42 2.41
N TRP A 241 11.29 -5.29 2.15
CA TRP A 241 10.71 -3.96 2.18
C TRP A 241 10.63 -3.39 0.76
N ASP A 242 9.53 -2.74 0.43
CA ASP A 242 9.43 -1.77 -0.67
C ASP A 242 9.00 -0.43 -0.08
N PHE A 243 9.84 0.59 -0.27
CA PHE A 243 9.65 1.90 0.35
C PHE A 243 8.67 2.80 -0.42
N GLY A 244 8.13 2.32 -1.54
CA GLY A 244 7.17 3.03 -2.39
C GLY A 244 7.79 4.12 -3.27
N ASP A 245 9.12 4.21 -3.28
CA ASP A 245 9.94 5.21 -3.99
C ASP A 245 10.90 4.58 -5.02
N THR A 246 10.59 3.35 -5.47
CA THR A 246 11.39 2.50 -6.36
C THR A 246 12.61 1.82 -5.73
N HIS A 247 12.87 2.05 -4.43
CA HIS A 247 13.89 1.32 -3.68
C HIS A 247 13.26 0.24 -2.79
N SER A 248 14.05 -0.79 -2.53
CA SER A 248 13.70 -1.91 -1.66
C SER A 248 14.81 -2.18 -0.65
N GLY A 249 14.47 -3.00 0.34
CA GLY A 249 15.36 -3.36 1.44
C GLY A 249 15.10 -4.77 1.94
N GLU A 250 16.05 -5.30 2.70
CA GLU A 250 15.92 -6.61 3.34
C GLU A 250 16.36 -6.56 4.80
N GLY A 251 15.75 -7.41 5.61
CA GLY A 251 16.10 -7.61 7.01
C GLY A 251 15.09 -7.04 8.01
N PRO A 252 15.20 -7.47 9.28
CA PRO A 252 14.26 -7.09 10.34
C PRO A 252 14.39 -5.62 10.76
N ALA A 253 15.51 -4.96 10.45
CA ALA A 253 15.68 -3.53 10.63
C ALA A 253 16.57 -2.96 9.51
N ILE A 254 16.19 -1.84 8.94
CA ILE A 254 16.92 -1.22 7.82
C ILE A 254 16.80 0.31 7.85
N GLU A 255 17.88 0.99 7.47
CA GLU A 255 17.88 2.44 7.25
C GLU A 255 17.51 2.77 5.80
N HIS A 256 16.69 3.80 5.60
CA HIS A 256 16.36 4.33 4.29
C HIS A 256 16.30 5.86 4.31
N ALA A 257 16.61 6.48 3.18
CA ALA A 257 16.50 7.92 2.97
C ALA A 257 15.82 8.21 1.64
N TYR A 258 14.77 9.02 1.68
CA TYR A 258 14.00 9.36 0.49
C TYR A 258 14.69 10.48 -0.31
N SER A 259 14.88 10.26 -1.61
CA SER A 259 15.48 11.24 -2.52
C SER A 259 14.48 12.22 -3.14
N SER A 260 13.17 12.00 -2.95
CA SER A 260 12.09 12.81 -3.52
C SER A 260 10.83 12.74 -2.66
N CYS A 261 9.97 13.76 -2.81
CA CYS A 261 8.62 13.82 -2.24
C CYS A 261 7.54 13.64 -3.33
N LYS A 262 6.31 13.29 -2.95
CA LYS A 262 5.15 13.24 -3.88
C LYS A 262 4.26 14.47 -3.68
N TRP A 263 4.54 15.55 -4.39
CA TRP A 263 3.70 16.76 -4.38
C TRP A 263 2.68 16.72 -5.51
N ASN A 264 1.40 16.91 -5.20
CA ASN A 264 0.32 16.88 -6.20
C ASN A 264 -0.22 18.27 -6.59
N GLY A 265 0.42 19.35 -6.13
CA GLY A 265 0.00 20.73 -6.38
C GLY A 265 -0.69 21.40 -5.19
N THR A 266 -1.32 20.62 -4.31
CA THR A 266 -2.05 21.13 -3.13
C THR A 266 -1.56 20.53 -1.82
N GLY A 267 -0.90 19.38 -1.85
CA GLY A 267 -0.32 18.73 -0.68
C GLY A 267 0.66 17.62 -1.05
N TYR A 268 1.23 17.01 -0.01
CA TYR A 268 2.07 15.82 -0.14
C TYR A 268 1.22 14.55 -0.06
N GLU A 269 1.49 13.62 -0.96
CA GLU A 269 0.98 12.26 -0.89
C GLU A 269 2.00 11.37 -0.15
N PRO A 270 1.55 10.50 0.77
CA PRO A 270 2.45 9.62 1.48
C PRO A 270 3.02 8.54 0.55
N PHE A 271 4.18 8.02 0.93
CA PHE A 271 4.70 6.77 0.39
C PHE A 271 4.05 5.60 1.13
N ASN A 272 3.53 4.63 0.37
CA ASN A 272 3.09 3.36 0.93
C ASN A 272 4.33 2.46 1.02
N VAL A 273 4.78 2.18 2.23
CA VAL A 273 5.87 1.25 2.52
C VAL A 273 5.26 -0.11 2.80
N SER A 274 5.62 -1.12 2.01
CA SER A 274 5.21 -2.49 2.25
C SER A 274 6.34 -3.30 2.87
N LEU A 275 5.99 -4.07 3.89
CA LEU A 275 6.82 -5.12 4.47
C LEU A 275 6.17 -6.45 4.15
N THR A 276 6.87 -7.31 3.42
CA THR A 276 6.49 -8.72 3.25
C THR A 276 7.39 -9.57 4.13
N VAL A 277 6.80 -10.36 5.03
CA VAL A 277 7.50 -11.36 5.83
C VAL A 277 7.12 -12.75 5.37
N LYS A 278 8.07 -13.69 5.42
CA LYS A 278 7.87 -15.09 5.05
C LYS A 278 8.39 -16.01 6.14
N ASP A 279 7.63 -17.03 6.49
CA ASP A 279 8.00 -18.07 7.46
C ASP A 279 8.85 -19.19 6.80
N ASP A 280 9.17 -20.25 7.54
CA ASP A 280 9.81 -21.47 7.01
C ASP A 280 8.80 -22.50 6.47
N GLY A 281 7.52 -22.42 6.86
CA GLY A 281 6.40 -23.12 6.22
C GLY A 281 6.06 -22.66 4.80
N GLY A 282 6.69 -21.59 4.31
CA GLY A 282 6.58 -21.09 2.95
C GLY A 282 5.50 -20.02 2.73
N LEU A 283 4.71 -19.68 3.74
CA LEU A 283 3.67 -18.66 3.68
C LEU A 283 4.26 -17.27 3.91
N ALA A 284 3.58 -16.27 3.34
CA ALA A 284 3.99 -14.89 3.46
C ALA A 284 2.80 -13.99 3.73
N ASN A 285 3.05 -12.89 4.42
CA ASN A 285 2.07 -11.85 4.66
C ASN A 285 2.69 -10.47 4.50
N THR A 286 1.87 -9.48 4.17
CA THR A 286 2.33 -8.11 3.91
C THR A 286 1.61 -7.11 4.80
N ALA A 287 2.39 -6.26 5.47
CA ALA A 287 1.89 -5.06 6.16
C ALA A 287 2.24 -3.82 5.33
N ILE A 288 1.36 -2.82 5.36
CA ILE A 288 1.59 -1.53 4.71
C ILE A 288 1.51 -0.42 5.75
N ILE A 289 2.53 0.45 5.78
CA ILE A 289 2.53 1.69 6.56
C ILE A 289 2.73 2.88 5.64
N GLN A 290 2.30 4.05 6.09
CA GLN A 290 2.46 5.30 5.35
C GLN A 290 3.51 6.19 5.99
N VAL A 291 4.39 6.74 5.15
CA VAL A 291 5.35 7.77 5.56
C VAL A 291 5.20 9.01 4.69
N ASN A 292 5.22 10.17 5.33
CA ASN A 292 5.20 11.45 4.64
C ASN A 292 6.63 11.90 4.39
N VAL A 293 6.89 12.42 3.20
CA VAL A 293 8.21 12.97 2.84
C VAL A 293 7.99 14.36 2.27
N TYR A 294 8.57 15.37 2.92
CA TYR A 294 8.48 16.78 2.52
C TYR A 294 9.76 17.24 1.84
N ILE A 295 9.70 18.37 1.12
CA ILE A 295 10.94 19.05 0.75
C ILE A 295 11.69 19.48 2.02
N ALA A 296 13.02 19.45 1.99
CA ALA A 296 13.81 19.79 3.16
C ALA A 296 13.47 21.19 3.70
N GLY A 297 13.04 21.23 4.97
CA GLY A 297 12.72 22.47 5.70
C GLY A 297 11.24 22.85 5.70
N ASP A 298 10.35 22.10 5.05
CA ASP A 298 8.91 22.33 5.05
C ASP A 298 8.23 21.56 6.20
N ALA A 299 8.50 21.99 7.43
CA ALA A 299 7.96 21.36 8.64
C ALA A 299 6.43 21.49 8.77
N THR A 300 5.81 22.43 8.05
CA THR A 300 4.35 22.57 8.01
C THR A 300 3.68 21.66 6.99
N GLY A 301 4.41 21.20 5.98
CA GLY A 301 3.89 20.39 4.88
C GLY A 301 3.04 21.21 3.89
N ASP A 302 3.22 22.53 3.83
CA ASP A 302 2.42 23.44 3.00
C ASP A 302 3.00 23.65 1.57
N GLY A 303 4.15 23.00 1.30
CA GLY A 303 4.86 23.09 0.04
C GLY A 303 5.77 24.32 -0.07
N ARG A 304 6.01 25.07 1.01
CA ARG A 304 6.82 26.31 1.01
C ARG A 304 7.66 26.45 2.28
N VAL A 305 8.97 26.46 2.14
CA VAL A 305 9.88 26.73 3.26
C VAL A 305 9.87 28.22 3.63
N ASN A 306 9.31 28.56 4.78
CA ASN A 306 9.10 29.92 5.25
C ASN A 306 9.15 30.04 6.79
N ILE A 307 8.69 31.18 7.33
CA ILE A 307 8.74 31.45 8.77
C ILE A 307 7.87 30.51 9.58
N LEU A 308 6.78 29.99 9.01
CA LEU A 308 5.86 29.09 9.70
C LEU A 308 6.53 27.74 10.00
N ASP A 309 7.43 27.26 9.14
CA ASP A 309 8.23 26.06 9.40
C ASP A 309 9.19 26.30 10.57
N ALA A 310 9.84 27.47 10.60
CA ALA A 310 10.73 27.83 11.71
C ALA A 310 9.97 27.94 13.04
N VAL A 311 8.68 28.29 13.01
CA VAL A 311 7.81 28.27 14.19
C VAL A 311 7.58 26.84 14.69
N ILE A 312 7.49 25.83 13.82
CA ILE A 312 7.38 24.42 14.25
C ILE A 312 8.63 24.03 15.06
N VAL A 313 9.82 24.21 14.48
CA VAL A 313 11.09 23.91 15.17
C VAL A 313 11.24 24.71 16.46
N GLY A 314 10.89 26.00 16.44
CA GLY A 314 10.98 26.85 17.63
C GLY A 314 10.01 26.48 18.76
N ARG A 315 8.85 25.89 18.43
CA ARG A 315 7.86 25.46 19.43
C ARG A 315 8.19 24.11 20.06
N GLU A 316 8.86 23.23 19.32
CA GLU A 316 9.30 21.92 19.81
C GLU A 316 10.78 21.94 20.24
N TRP A 317 11.37 23.12 20.42
CA TRP A 317 12.81 23.24 20.68
C TRP A 317 13.24 22.47 21.93
N GLY A 318 14.17 21.53 21.74
CA GLY A 318 14.71 20.67 22.80
C GLY A 318 13.86 19.43 23.11
N GLU A 319 12.74 19.23 22.41
CA GLU A 319 12.03 17.94 22.44
C GLU A 319 12.94 16.84 21.91
N LYS A 320 12.82 15.66 22.51
CA LYS A 320 13.68 14.51 22.20
C LYS A 320 12.96 13.20 22.44
N CYS A 321 13.30 12.20 21.65
CA CYS A 321 12.86 10.83 21.87
C CYS A 321 14.03 9.82 21.75
N THR A 322 13.74 8.54 21.95
CA THR A 322 14.75 7.47 21.85
C THR A 322 14.74 6.88 20.45
N CYS A 323 15.75 7.18 19.64
CA CYS A 323 15.87 6.63 18.29
C CYS A 323 15.90 5.09 18.29
N GLY A 324 15.39 4.50 17.21
CA GLY A 324 15.42 3.05 16.94
C GLY A 324 14.05 2.37 16.94
N ASN A 325 13.04 3.01 17.55
CA ASN A 325 11.61 2.65 17.44
C ASN A 325 10.81 3.92 17.08
N PHE A 326 9.52 3.79 16.77
CA PHE A 326 8.63 4.94 16.59
C PHE A 326 8.55 5.73 17.90
N CYS A 327 9.28 6.84 17.99
CA CYS A 327 9.51 7.52 19.26
C CYS A 327 8.77 8.86 19.41
N TRP A 328 8.16 9.34 18.33
CA TRP A 328 7.29 10.52 18.31
C TRP A 328 5.79 10.20 18.42
N GLU A 329 5.42 9.05 18.97
CA GLU A 329 4.00 8.66 19.08
C GLU A 329 3.19 9.70 19.89
N GLY A 330 2.13 10.23 19.26
CA GLY A 330 1.31 11.29 19.85
C GLY A 330 1.96 12.69 19.82
N GLN A 331 3.16 12.82 19.22
CA GLN A 331 3.92 14.07 19.11
C GLN A 331 4.25 14.43 17.65
N ASP A 332 3.27 14.31 16.75
CA ASP A 332 3.42 14.58 15.31
C ASP A 332 4.06 15.94 14.97
N ARG A 333 3.93 16.96 15.84
CA ARG A 333 4.57 18.27 15.62
C ARG A 333 6.08 18.23 15.87
N ALA A 334 6.53 17.45 16.85
CA ALA A 334 7.94 17.26 17.13
C ALA A 334 8.59 16.40 16.05
N ASP A 335 7.93 15.34 15.57
CA ASP A 335 8.37 14.55 14.40
C ASP A 335 8.57 15.44 13.16
N ARG A 336 7.64 16.37 12.88
CA ARG A 336 7.83 17.35 11.79
C ARG A 336 8.92 18.39 12.05
N GLY A 337 9.22 18.66 13.31
CA GLY A 337 10.25 19.62 13.74
C GLY A 337 11.66 19.03 13.72
N ASP A 338 11.78 17.71 13.79
CA ASP A 338 13.01 16.92 13.68
C ASP A 338 13.31 16.64 12.20
N LEU A 339 13.85 17.64 11.52
CA LEU A 339 13.98 17.65 10.07
C LEU A 339 15.09 16.72 9.57
N ASN A 340 16.05 16.37 10.43
CA ASN A 340 17.16 15.46 10.12
C ASN A 340 16.98 14.05 10.70
N ASN A 341 15.84 13.78 11.36
CA ASN A 341 15.52 12.50 11.99
C ASN A 341 16.57 12.06 13.03
N ASP A 342 17.17 12.99 13.77
CA ASP A 342 18.15 12.70 14.82
C ASP A 342 17.51 12.49 16.21
N CYS A 343 16.18 12.49 16.26
CA CYS A 343 15.31 12.37 17.44
C CYS A 343 15.47 13.52 18.43
N ILE A 344 16.01 14.67 18.00
CA ILE A 344 16.20 15.85 18.84
C ILE A 344 15.91 17.12 18.04
N VAL A 345 14.84 17.83 18.37
CA VAL A 345 14.57 19.13 17.73
C VAL A 345 15.54 20.19 18.26
N ASN A 346 16.46 20.64 17.42
CA ASN A 346 17.55 21.53 17.80
C ASN A 346 17.97 22.51 16.68
N ILE A 347 19.18 23.07 16.82
CA ILE A 347 19.71 24.06 15.87
C ILE A 347 19.95 23.49 14.47
N LEU A 348 20.24 22.19 14.37
CA LEU A 348 20.48 21.54 13.08
C LEU A 348 19.20 21.53 12.23
N ASP A 349 18.03 21.36 12.84
CA ASP A 349 16.74 21.47 12.16
C ASP A 349 16.47 22.89 11.67
N ALA A 350 16.71 23.88 12.53
CA ALA A 350 16.55 25.28 12.16
C ALA A 350 17.51 25.69 11.02
N VAL A 351 18.72 25.11 10.97
CA VAL A 351 19.68 25.32 9.87
C VAL A 351 19.14 24.76 8.57
N ILE A 352 18.45 23.62 8.56
CA ILE A 352 17.81 23.05 7.36
C ILE A 352 16.78 24.03 6.81
N ILE A 353 15.93 24.62 7.65
CA ILE A 353 14.96 25.64 7.22
C ILE A 353 15.67 26.86 6.62
N GLY A 354 16.67 27.39 7.33
CA GLY A 354 17.41 28.57 6.88
C GLY A 354 18.15 28.35 5.55
N ALA A 355 18.67 27.14 5.33
CA ALA A 355 19.38 26.79 4.11
C ALA A 355 18.44 26.54 2.92
N ASN A 356 17.18 26.20 3.17
CA ASN A 356 16.15 25.97 2.15
C ASN A 356 15.14 27.12 2.04
N TRP A 357 15.41 28.28 2.66
CA TRP A 357 14.45 29.38 2.75
C TRP A 357 13.90 29.83 1.38
N GLY A 358 12.57 29.82 1.26
CA GLY A 358 11.87 30.19 0.04
C GLY A 358 11.79 29.08 -1.02
N ASN A 359 12.26 27.86 -0.73
CA ASN A 359 12.03 26.71 -1.59
C ASN A 359 10.55 26.34 -1.62
N ILE A 360 10.12 25.75 -2.74
CA ILE A 360 8.74 25.36 -3.01
C ILE A 360 8.70 23.97 -3.64
N ALA A 361 7.60 23.24 -3.46
CA ALA A 361 7.48 21.83 -3.85
C ALA A 361 7.11 21.56 -5.33
N TRP A 362 6.74 22.58 -6.12
CA TRP A 362 6.30 22.46 -7.52
C TRP A 362 7.26 23.06 -8.55
#